data_AF-A8NGQ5-F1
#
_entry.id   AF-A8NGQ5-F1
#
_cell.length_a   1.000
_cell.length_b   1.000
_cell.length_c   1.000
_cell.angle_alpha   90.00
_cell.angle_beta   90.00
_cell.angle_gamma   90.00
#
_symmetry.space_group_name_H-M   'P 1'
#
loop_
_entity.id
_entity.type
_entity.pdbx_description
1 polymer ?
#
loop_
_entity_poly.entity_id
_entity_poly.type
_entity_poly.pdbx_seq_one_letter_code
_entity_poly.pdbx_strand_id
1 'polypeptide(L)'
;MGGPNLEIFKFSLYLFVPIAALVHFGDPDWYREHVVPYRLKLFPPPDRTVHRLPTEQSAIREELERIKAERLAKRAARQAAAAQENQDS
;
A
#
# COMPACT_ATOMS: atom_id res chain seq x y z
N MET A 1 5.07 -35.54 36.68
CA MET A 1 6.01 -34.44 36.41
C MET A 1 7.26 -35.07 35.78
N GLY A 2 7.38 -35.03 34.45
CA GLY A 2 8.54 -35.62 33.76
C GLY A 2 9.80 -34.90 34.21
N GLY A 3 10.77 -35.64 34.76
CA GLY A 3 11.94 -35.11 35.47
C GLY A 3 12.86 -34.23 34.62
N PRO A 4 14.07 -33.92 35.13
CA PRO A 4 14.98 -32.90 34.58
C PRO A 4 15.20 -32.95 33.06
N ASN A 5 15.16 -34.13 32.44
CA ASN A 5 15.30 -34.31 30.99
C ASN A 5 14.21 -33.58 30.19
N LEU A 6 12.97 -33.53 30.69
CA LEU A 6 11.87 -32.85 30.01
C LEU A 6 12.05 -31.32 30.06
N GLU A 7 12.64 -30.81 31.14
CA GLU A 7 12.93 -29.38 31.30
C GLU A 7 14.03 -28.95 30.34
N ILE A 8 15.10 -29.74 30.21
CA ILE A 8 16.19 -29.50 29.27
C ILE A 8 15.69 -29.52 27.82
N PHE A 9 14.81 -30.46 27.47
CA PHE A 9 14.20 -30.50 26.14
C PHE A 9 13.38 -29.25 25.83
N LYS A 10 12.47 -28.86 26.74
CA LYS A 10 11.64 -27.66 26.56
C LYS A 10 12.50 -26.40 26.44
N PHE A 11 13.50 -26.27 27.29
CA PHE A 11 14.43 -25.14 27.25
C PHE A 11 15.18 -25.08 25.90
N SER A 12 15.72 -26.22 25.45
CA SER A 12 16.39 -26.31 24.16
C SER A 12 15.45 -25.95 23.01
N LEU A 13 14.22 -26.47 23.02
CA LEU A 13 13.22 -26.14 22.00
C LEU A 13 12.91 -24.64 21.97
N TYR A 14 12.64 -24.04 23.14
CA TYR A 14 12.35 -22.61 23.24
C TYR A 14 13.54 -21.72 22.90
N LEU A 15 14.77 -22.21 23.03
CA LEU A 15 15.95 -21.48 22.61
C LEU A 15 16.20 -21.62 21.10
N PHE A 16 16.24 -22.86 20.59
CA PHE A 16 16.66 -23.13 19.22
C PHE A 16 15.59 -22.81 18.18
N VAL A 17 14.30 -22.97 18.49
CA VAL A 17 13.22 -22.66 17.53
C VAL A 17 13.22 -21.18 17.12
N PRO A 18 13.20 -20.19 18.03
CA PRO A 18 13.22 -18.79 17.61
C PRO A 18 14.55 -18.39 16.96
N ILE A 19 15.68 -18.97 17.39
CA ILE A 19 16.98 -18.70 16.76
C ILE A 19 17.00 -19.24 15.33
N ALA A 20 16.54 -20.48 15.10
CA ALA A 20 16.47 -21.06 13.77
C ALA A 20 15.52 -20.28 12.86
N ALA A 21 14.37 -19.85 13.40
CA ALA A 21 13.44 -18.99 12.67
C ALA A 21 14.08 -17.65 12.30
N LEU A 22 14.84 -17.02 13.21
CA LEU A 22 15.54 -15.77 12.94
C LEU A 22 16.63 -15.93 11.88
N VAL A 23 17.40 -17.02 11.92
CA VAL A 23 18.45 -17.27 10.92
C VAL A 23 17.83 -17.54 9.55
N HIS A 24 16.72 -18.28 9.49
CA HIS A 24 16.07 -18.61 8.23
C HIS A 24 15.31 -17.43 7.62
N PHE A 25 14.49 -16.72 8.41
CA PHE A 25 13.66 -15.62 7.93
C PHE A 25 14.36 -14.26 7.97
N GLY A 26 15.45 -14.13 8.73
CA GLY A 26 16.27 -12.93 8.81
C GLY A 26 17.32 -12.83 7.70
N ASP A 27 17.45 -13.87 6.86
CA ASP A 27 18.30 -13.83 5.69
C ASP A 27 17.82 -12.72 4.73
N PRO A 28 18.68 -11.73 4.40
CA PRO A 28 18.33 -10.66 3.49
C PRO A 28 17.93 -11.17 2.09
N ASP A 29 18.48 -12.30 1.64
CA ASP A 29 18.16 -12.87 0.34
C ASP A 29 16.77 -13.50 0.37
N TRP A 30 16.46 -14.28 1.41
CA TRP A 30 15.12 -14.82 1.63
C TRP A 30 14.05 -13.71 1.63
N TYR A 31 14.31 -12.60 2.33
CA TYR A 31 13.40 -11.45 2.38
C TYR A 31 13.17 -10.84 0.99
N ARG A 32 14.24 -10.64 0.21
CA ARG A 32 14.17 -10.07 -1.14
C ARG A 32 13.43 -10.97 -2.11
N GLU A 33 13.58 -12.27 -2.00
CA GLU A 33 12.95 -13.24 -2.91
C GLU A 33 11.49 -13.51 -2.57
N HIS A 34 11.13 -13.54 -1.28
CA HIS A 34 9.81 -13.97 -0.85
C HIS A 34 8.91 -12.81 -0.43
N VAL A 35 9.42 -11.85 0.35
CA VAL A 35 8.60 -10.77 0.93
C VAL A 35 8.41 -9.61 -0.05
N VAL A 36 9.48 -9.19 -0.75
CA VAL A 36 9.40 -8.04 -1.67
C VAL A 36 8.44 -8.27 -2.84
N PRO A 37 8.46 -9.42 -3.54
CA PRO A 37 7.53 -9.64 -4.66
C PRO A 37 6.08 -9.75 -4.18
N TYR A 38 5.87 -10.29 -2.98
CA TYR A 38 4.54 -10.36 -2.38
C TYR A 38 4.02 -8.94 -2.06
N ARG A 39 4.83 -8.09 -1.42
CA ARG A 39 4.51 -6.67 -1.16
C ARG A 39 4.09 -5.95 -2.46
N LEU A 40 4.83 -6.15 -3.55
CA LEU A 40 4.55 -5.50 -4.84
C LEU A 40 3.24 -5.98 -5.48
N LYS A 41 2.73 -7.16 -5.13
CA LYS A 41 1.42 -7.65 -5.57
C LYS A 41 0.27 -7.08 -4.76
N LEU A 42 0.47 -6.86 -3.45
CA LEU A 42 -0.58 -6.36 -2.56
C LEU A 42 -0.74 -4.84 -2.62
N PHE A 43 0.36 -4.12 -2.75
CA PHE A 43 0.36 -2.67 -2.69
C PHE A 43 0.59 -2.07 -4.08
N PRO A 44 -0.08 -0.95 -4.41
CA PRO A 44 0.28 -0.17 -5.58
C PRO A 44 1.78 0.18 -5.55
N PRO A 45 2.44 0.28 -6.72
CA PRO A 45 3.79 0.79 -6.81
C PRO A 45 3.92 2.11 -6.03
N PRO A 46 5.05 2.36 -5.33
CA PRO A 46 5.25 3.60 -4.59
C PRO A 46 5.12 4.83 -5.49
N ASP A 47 5.47 4.73 -6.77
CA ASP A 47 5.29 5.86 -7.71
C ASP A 47 3.81 6.20 -7.98
N ARG A 48 2.88 5.27 -7.71
CA ARG A 48 1.43 5.49 -7.80
C ARG A 48 0.82 6.02 -6.51
N THR A 49 1.54 6.02 -5.39
CA THR A 49 1.08 6.73 -4.19
C THR A 49 1.27 8.24 -4.37
N VAL A 50 0.28 9.03 -3.96
CA VAL A 50 0.27 10.49 -4.17
C VAL A 50 1.31 11.12 -3.25
N HIS A 51 2.55 11.26 -3.73
CA HIS A 51 3.68 11.76 -2.94
C HIS A 51 3.83 13.28 -2.93
N ARG A 52 3.17 14.00 -3.85
CA ARG A 52 3.29 15.45 -3.98
C ARG A 52 1.99 16.15 -3.63
N LEU A 53 1.56 15.97 -2.38
CA LEU A 53 0.47 16.78 -1.84
C LEU A 53 1.03 18.15 -1.45
N PRO A 54 0.35 19.26 -1.82
CA PRO A 54 0.72 20.57 -1.32
C PRO A 54 0.56 20.58 0.21
N THR A 55 1.62 20.95 0.92
CA THR A 55 1.62 21.05 2.39
C THR A 55 1.26 22.45 2.87
N GLU A 56 1.46 23.45 2.02
CA GLU A 56 1.17 24.85 2.31
C GLU A 56 -0.29 25.18 2.06
N GLN A 57 -0.90 25.96 2.97
CA GLN A 57 -2.34 26.27 2.92
C GLN A 57 -2.74 27.03 1.65
N SER A 58 -1.88 27.94 1.15
CA SER A 58 -2.10 28.67 -0.10
C SER A 58 -2.13 27.72 -1.30
N ALA A 59 -1.13 26.85 -1.41
CA ALA A 59 -1.03 25.85 -2.48
C ALA A 59 -2.19 24.84 -2.46
N ILE A 60 -2.68 24.48 -1.27
CA ILE A 60 -3.88 23.62 -1.14
C ILE A 60 -5.11 24.32 -1.73
N ARG A 61 -5.31 25.61 -1.44
CA ARG A 61 -6.47 26.36 -1.92
C ARG A 61 -6.45 26.50 -3.43
N GLU A 62 -5.31 26.85 -4.00
CA GLU A 62 -5.11 26.97 -5.45
C GLU A 62 -5.39 25.64 -6.17
N GLU A 63 -4.85 24.54 -5.67
CA GLU A 63 -5.08 23.21 -6.26
C GLU A 63 -6.55 22.78 -6.14
N LEU A 64 -7.24 23.12 -5.05
CA LEU A 64 -8.68 22.88 -4.90
C LEU A 64 -9.51 23.69 -5.91
N GLU A 65 -9.17 24.95 -6.15
CA GLU A 65 -9.84 25.78 -7.15
C GLU A 65 -9.65 25.21 -8.57
N ARG A 66 -8.42 24.80 -8.90
CA ARG A 66 -8.11 24.11 -10.17
C ARG A 66 -8.99 22.86 -10.36
N ILE A 67 -9.09 22.01 -9.34
CA ILE A 67 -9.90 20.78 -9.38
C ILE A 67 -11.39 21.10 -9.53
N LYS A 68 -11.90 22.14 -8.85
CA LYS A 68 -13.30 22.56 -8.98
C LYS A 68 -13.62 23.05 -10.39
N ALA A 69 -12.76 23.87 -10.98
CA ALA A 69 -12.91 24.36 -12.34
C ALA A 69 -12.92 23.21 -13.36
N GLU A 70 -11.98 22.26 -13.24
CA GLU A 70 -11.92 21.09 -14.11
C GLU A 70 -13.18 20.22 -14.03
N ARG A 71 -13.72 20.03 -12.81
CA ARG A 71 -14.98 19.30 -12.60
C ARG A 71 -16.18 20.00 -13.22
N LEU A 72 -16.26 21.33 -13.11
CA LEU A 72 -17.35 22.10 -13.69
C LEU A 72 -17.31 22.02 -15.22
N ALA A 73 -16.14 22.19 -15.83
CA ALA A 73 -15.94 22.05 -17.26
C ALA A 73 -16.34 20.66 -17.78
N LYS A 74 -15.90 19.59 -17.11
CA LYS A 74 -16.29 18.20 -17.46
C LYS A 74 -17.79 17.93 -17.29
N ARG A 75 -18.48 18.62 -16.37
CA ARG A 75 -19.93 18.51 -16.22
C ARG A 75 -20.66 19.24 -17.35
N ALA A 76 -20.25 20.46 -17.66
CA ALA A 76 -20.80 21.24 -18.77
C ALA A 76 -20.64 20.50 -20.11
N ALA A 77 -19.46 19.94 -20.39
CA ALA A 77 -19.21 19.16 -21.60
C ALA A 77 -20.12 17.91 -21.71
N ARG A 78 -20.33 17.19 -20.59
CA ARG A 78 -21.25 16.04 -20.57
C ARG A 78 -22.71 16.45 -20.78
N GLN A 79 -23.13 17.58 -20.22
CA GLN A 79 -24.49 18.11 -20.40
C GLN A 79 -24.71 18.58 -21.84
N ALA A 80 -23.72 19.23 -22.46
CA ALA A 80 -23.79 19.63 -23.86
C ALA A 80 -23.89 18.42 -24.80
N ALA A 81 -23.07 17.38 -24.57
CA ALA A 81 -23.13 16.14 -25.34
C ALA A 81 -24.50 15.43 -25.20
N ALA A 82 -25.04 15.34 -23.98
CA ALA A 82 -26.36 14.74 -23.75
C ALA A 82 -27.51 15.57 -24.35
N ALA A 83 -27.37 16.90 -24.43
CA ALA A 83 -28.35 17.76 -25.07
C ALA A 83 -28.34 17.65 -26.61
N GLN A 84 -27.17 17.41 -27.20
CA GLN A 84 -27.03 17.14 -28.64
C GLN A 84 -27.62 15.78 -29.02
N GLU A 85 -27.36 14.73 -28.24
CA GLU A 85 -27.90 13.39 -28.46
C GLU A 85 -29.45 13.34 -28.39
N ASN A 86 -30.05 14.16 -27.52
CA ASN A 86 -31.50 14.32 -27.42
C ASN A 86 -32.14 15.20 -28.52
N GLN A 87 -31.36 15.96 -29.30
CA GLN A 87 -31.85 16.76 -30.43
C GLN A 87 -31.78 16.00 -31.77
N ASP A 88 -30.90 15.01 -31.86
CA ASP A 88 -30.70 14.17 -33.06
C ASP A 88 -31.56 12.88 -33.04
N SER A 89 -32.37 12.66 -31.99
CA SER A 89 -33.34 11.55 -31.85
C SER A 89 -34.78 12.03 -32.02
#